data_AF-A0A452YXV0-F1
#
_entry.id   AF-A0A452YXV0-F1
#
_cell.length_a   1.000
_cell.length_b   1.000
_cell.length_c   1.000
_cell.angle_alpha   90.00
_cell.angle_beta   90.00
_cell.angle_gamma   90.00
#
_symmetry.space_group_name_H-M   'P 1'
#
loop_
_entity.id
_entity.type
_entity.pdbx_description
1 polymer ?
#
loop_
_entity_poly.entity_id
_entity_poly.type
_entity_poly.pdbx_seq_one_letter_code
_entity_poly.pdbx_strand_id
1 'polypeptide(L)'
;QVGTHVSALVHHLKLVLDGNNDDLRKEAAEALCSLAHALGEEFTIFIPSIRKLLVKHHLRYKKWDETENRLLRRELFISDNLSVQKYTQCPPDVISDPLDDFEGVPSEEADETQRQPRSHQVNDVRLRSAGEASQRSTREDWAEWMRHFSIALLKESPSPALRTCARLAQLQPSVGRELFAAGFASCWAQMTESSQEQLVRSLKTAFSSQNIPPEILATLLNLAEFMEHDEKPLPIDTRLLGALAEKCRAYAKALHYKEMEFEAVCSKKMGANPVTVVESLIHINNQLHQHEAAIGILTYSQQHLEVQLKESWYEKLHRWDEALRAYTMKSSQASGPLQHSQNLDATLGRMRCLASLARWEDLSTLCREQWTGAEPPARLEMAPMAANAAWHMGEWDQMSEYVSRLDDGDENKLRSLGNTTASGDGSSNGAFFRAVLSVRCKKYEEARVYVERARRCLATELAPLVLESYERAYNNMVRVQQLSELEEVIDYCTLPMESPIADGRRELIRNMWNERIKGTKRNVEVI
;
A
#
# COMPACT_ATOMS: atom_id res chain seq x y z
N GLN A 1 -9.24 -2.00 25.62
CA GLN A 1 -8.14 -1.99 24.63
C GLN A 1 -7.06 -0.92 24.87
N VAL A 2 -7.26 0.11 25.72
CA VAL A 2 -6.17 1.04 26.08
C VAL A 2 -4.99 0.32 26.77
N GLY A 3 -5.28 -0.71 27.59
CA GLY A 3 -4.26 -1.55 28.23
C GLY A 3 -3.31 -2.28 27.28
N THR A 4 -3.74 -2.60 26.05
CA THR A 4 -2.88 -3.28 25.06
C THR A 4 -1.78 -2.36 24.53
N HIS A 5 -2.08 -1.07 24.30
CA HIS A 5 -1.09 -0.07 23.91
C HIS A 5 -0.15 0.30 25.07
N VAL A 6 -0.67 0.34 26.31
CA VAL A 6 0.15 0.52 27.52
C VAL A 6 1.14 -0.63 27.70
N SER A 7 0.70 -1.89 27.46
CA SER A 7 1.59 -3.05 27.49
C SER A 7 2.68 -2.96 26.43
N ALA A 8 2.37 -2.50 25.21
CA ALA A 8 3.36 -2.27 24.16
C ALA A 8 4.39 -1.20 24.56
N LEU A 9 3.95 -0.05 25.09
CA LEU A 9 4.85 1.01 25.57
C LEU A 9 5.77 0.53 26.70
N VAL A 10 5.21 -0.17 27.69
CA VAL A 10 5.99 -0.75 28.79
C VAL A 10 6.97 -1.80 28.29
N HIS A 11 6.61 -2.59 27.29
CA HIS A 11 7.51 -3.57 26.67
C HIS A 11 8.69 -2.90 25.97
N HIS A 12 8.45 -1.86 25.17
CA HIS A 12 9.54 -1.13 24.49
C HIS A 12 10.47 -0.45 25.51
N LEU A 13 9.94 0.14 26.58
CA LEU A 13 10.76 0.72 27.64
C LEU A 13 11.57 -0.34 28.41
N LYS A 14 11.03 -1.56 28.60
CA LYS A 14 11.80 -2.68 29.17
C LYS A 14 12.96 -3.10 28.26
N LEU A 15 12.75 -3.13 26.94
CA LEU A 15 13.82 -3.43 25.98
C LEU A 15 14.93 -2.37 26.01
N VAL A 16 14.56 -1.09 26.10
CA VAL A 16 15.54 0.00 26.27
C VAL A 16 16.30 -0.14 27.59
N LEU A 17 15.62 -0.54 28.66
CA LEU A 17 16.22 -0.75 29.98
C LEU A 17 17.15 -1.98 30.03
N ASP A 18 16.87 -3.03 29.25
CA ASP A 18 17.73 -4.23 29.13
C ASP A 18 18.80 -4.12 28.03
N GLY A 19 18.75 -3.08 27.19
CA GLY A 19 19.65 -2.87 26.06
C GLY A 19 21.06 -2.42 26.46
N ASN A 20 21.97 -2.37 25.48
CA ASN A 20 23.40 -2.08 25.66
C ASN A 20 23.75 -0.59 25.88
N ASN A 21 22.77 0.31 25.85
CA ASN A 21 23.01 1.74 25.99
C ASN A 21 22.78 2.21 27.43
N ASP A 22 23.86 2.35 28.19
CA ASP A 22 23.84 2.68 29.62
C ASP A 22 23.25 4.08 29.88
N ASP A 23 23.42 5.03 28.95
CA ASP A 23 22.95 6.41 29.10
C ASP A 23 21.42 6.49 29.16
N LEU A 24 20.74 5.71 28.31
CA LEU A 24 19.28 5.72 28.18
C LEU A 24 18.54 4.97 29.29
N ARG A 25 19.24 4.16 30.10
CA ARG A 25 18.59 3.32 31.13
C ARG A 25 17.96 4.17 32.24
N LYS A 26 18.59 5.30 32.59
CA LYS A 26 18.09 6.20 33.63
C LYS A 26 16.83 6.94 33.17
N GLU A 27 16.80 7.38 31.92
CA GLU A 27 15.62 8.04 31.34
C GLU A 27 14.47 7.06 31.10
N ALA A 28 14.76 5.82 30.68
CA ALA A 28 13.76 4.77 30.56
C ALA A 28 13.12 4.42 31.92
N ALA A 29 13.93 4.37 32.99
CA ALA A 29 13.42 4.17 34.35
C ALA A 29 12.53 5.34 34.82
N GLU A 30 12.86 6.58 34.48
CA GLU A 30 12.05 7.76 34.80
C GLU A 30 10.73 7.81 34.01
N ALA A 31 10.76 7.40 32.73
CA ALA A 31 9.56 7.23 31.91
C ALA A 31 8.64 6.13 32.47
N LEU A 32 9.20 5.00 32.92
CA LEU A 32 8.45 3.93 33.59
C LEU A 32 7.84 4.40 34.91
N CYS A 33 8.54 5.22 35.71
CA CYS A 33 7.98 5.81 36.93
C CYS A 33 6.81 6.76 36.63
N SER A 34 6.93 7.55 35.55
CA SER A 34 5.88 8.49 35.12
C SER A 34 4.64 7.75 34.61
N LEU A 35 4.82 6.65 33.87
CA LEU A 35 3.74 5.75 33.47
C LEU A 35 3.09 5.06 34.68
N ALA A 36 3.89 4.64 35.65
CA ALA A 36 3.40 4.02 36.88
C ALA A 36 2.51 4.98 37.70
N HIS A 37 2.89 6.26 37.77
CA HIS A 37 2.08 7.32 38.39
C HIS A 37 0.77 7.57 37.63
N ALA A 38 0.81 7.54 36.28
CA ALA A 38 -0.36 7.81 35.45
C ALA A 38 -1.39 6.65 35.43
N LEU A 39 -0.93 5.42 35.56
CA LEU A 39 -1.76 4.21 35.46
C LEU A 39 -2.22 3.65 36.83
N GLY A 40 -1.53 3.99 37.91
CA GLY A 40 -1.91 3.57 39.26
C GLY A 40 -1.97 2.05 39.41
N GLU A 41 -3.12 1.53 39.88
CA GLU A 41 -3.30 0.10 40.18
C GLU A 41 -3.12 -0.82 38.97
N GLU A 42 -3.45 -0.37 37.76
CA GLU A 42 -3.30 -1.17 36.52
C GLU A 42 -1.83 -1.44 36.17
N PHE A 43 -0.89 -0.66 36.72
CA PHE A 43 0.55 -0.85 36.49
C PHE A 43 1.17 -1.96 37.34
N THR A 44 0.48 -2.40 38.40
CA THR A 44 1.01 -3.38 39.37
C THR A 44 1.45 -4.70 38.74
N ILE A 45 0.82 -5.09 37.63
CA ILE A 45 1.11 -6.31 36.87
C ILE A 45 2.54 -6.29 36.30
N PHE A 46 3.09 -5.11 36.01
CA PHE A 46 4.42 -4.97 35.39
C PHE A 46 5.57 -4.83 36.39
N ILE A 47 5.28 -4.51 37.66
CA ILE A 47 6.28 -4.27 38.72
C ILE A 47 7.28 -5.42 38.88
N PRO A 48 6.87 -6.71 38.98
CA PRO A 48 7.81 -7.81 39.22
C PRO A 48 8.83 -7.97 38.10
N SER A 49 8.42 -7.71 36.86
CA SER A 49 9.29 -7.82 35.68
C SER A 49 10.30 -6.67 35.58
N ILE A 50 9.89 -5.45 35.93
CA ILE A 50 10.78 -4.27 35.91
C ILE A 50 11.79 -4.36 37.06
N ARG A 51 11.36 -4.81 38.24
CA ARG A 51 12.25 -5.03 39.40
C ARG A 51 13.37 -6.03 39.09
N LYS A 52 13.06 -7.13 38.39
CA LYS A 52 14.07 -8.10 37.94
C LYS A 52 15.14 -7.45 37.05
N LEU A 53 14.74 -6.56 36.14
CA LEU A 53 15.66 -5.86 35.24
C LEU A 53 16.50 -4.80 35.97
N LEU A 54 15.90 -4.05 36.91
CA LEU A 54 16.64 -3.08 37.73
C LEU A 54 17.69 -3.74 38.62
N VAL A 55 17.37 -4.92 39.20
CA VAL A 55 18.33 -5.70 39.99
C VAL A 55 19.44 -6.28 39.10
N LYS A 56 19.11 -6.80 37.91
CA LYS A 56 20.06 -7.36 36.94
C LYS A 56 21.13 -6.35 36.53
N HIS A 57 20.76 -5.09 36.32
CA HIS A 57 21.67 -4.02 35.89
C HIS A 57 22.19 -3.15 37.04
N HIS A 58 22.00 -3.56 38.30
CA HIS A 58 22.41 -2.84 39.52
C HIS A 58 21.95 -1.37 39.60
N LEU A 59 20.83 -1.04 38.98
CA LEU A 59 20.27 0.32 38.96
C LEU A 59 19.46 0.57 40.25
N ARG A 60 20.02 1.35 41.17
CA ARG A 60 19.30 1.87 42.34
C ARG A 60 18.68 3.23 42.03
N TYR A 61 17.40 3.23 41.67
CA TYR A 61 16.65 4.46 41.39
C TYR A 61 15.66 4.74 42.52
N LYS A 62 16.00 5.68 43.42
CA LYS A 62 15.21 5.99 44.62
C LYS A 62 13.74 6.32 44.32
N LYS A 63 13.47 7.06 43.23
CA LYS A 63 12.11 7.38 42.81
C LYS A 63 11.32 6.12 42.39
N TRP A 64 11.97 5.09 41.84
CA TRP A 64 11.31 3.82 41.54
C TRP A 64 10.94 3.08 42.81
N ASP A 65 11.86 2.99 43.78
CA ASP A 65 11.60 2.34 45.06
C ASP A 65 10.46 3.04 45.83
N GLU A 66 10.38 4.37 45.76
CA GLU A 66 9.27 5.17 46.32
C GLU A 66 7.96 4.91 45.58
N THR A 67 7.98 4.85 44.24
CA THR A 67 6.79 4.59 43.41
C THR A 67 6.27 3.16 43.62
N GLU A 68 7.16 2.16 43.66
CA GLU A 68 6.84 0.75 43.93
C GLU A 68 6.24 0.58 45.33
N ASN A 69 6.84 1.17 46.35
CA ASN A 69 6.33 1.09 47.72
C ASN A 69 4.98 1.79 47.88
N ARG A 70 4.71 2.89 47.17
CA ARG A 70 3.43 3.60 47.20
C ARG A 70 2.32 2.86 46.45
N LEU A 71 2.65 2.26 45.30
CA LEU A 71 1.73 1.40 44.53
C LEU A 71 1.37 0.12 45.29
N LEU A 72 2.32 -0.50 45.99
CA LEU A 72 2.09 -1.69 46.82
C LEU A 72 1.26 -1.39 48.08
N ARG A 73 1.31 -0.16 48.61
CA ARG A 73 0.52 0.29 49.78
C ARG A 73 -0.87 0.83 49.42
N ARG A 74 -1.24 0.89 48.13
CA ARG A 74 -2.50 1.48 47.63
C ARG A 74 -2.76 2.92 48.12
N GLU A 75 -1.72 3.73 48.25
CA GLU A 75 -1.86 5.14 48.64
C GLU A 75 -2.15 6.02 47.39
N LEU A 76 -3.12 6.93 47.50
CA LEU A 76 -3.47 7.88 46.43
C LEU A 76 -2.30 8.83 46.14
N PHE A 77 -1.99 9.03 44.86
CA PHE A 77 -0.98 10.00 44.41
C PHE A 77 -1.50 11.43 44.61
N ILE A 78 -1.21 12.03 45.77
CA ILE A 78 -1.31 13.49 45.95
C ILE A 78 -0.15 14.12 45.17
N SER A 79 -0.49 15.07 44.31
CA SER A 79 0.41 15.72 43.36
C SER A 79 1.35 16.70 44.05
N ASP A 80 2.51 16.23 44.52
CA ASP A 80 3.65 17.12 44.68
C ASP A 80 4.21 17.45 43.30
N ASN A 81 4.09 18.73 42.93
CA ASN A 81 4.60 19.34 41.71
C ASN A 81 6.02 18.84 41.39
N LEU A 82 6.14 17.86 40.48
CA LEU A 82 7.42 17.56 39.86
C LEU A 82 7.81 18.76 39.01
N SER A 83 8.88 19.42 39.44
CA SER A 83 9.50 20.58 38.84
C SER A 83 9.96 20.29 37.41
N VAL A 84 9.09 20.56 36.44
CA VAL A 84 9.39 20.58 35.00
C VAL A 84 10.18 21.85 34.59
N GLN A 85 10.52 22.74 35.53
CA GLN A 85 11.08 24.06 35.25
C GLN A 85 12.57 24.13 34.88
N LYS A 86 13.33 23.03 34.79
CA LYS A 86 14.81 23.11 34.60
C LYS A 86 15.35 22.83 33.20
N TYR A 87 14.52 22.65 32.18
CA TYR A 87 14.99 22.46 30.79
C TYR A 87 14.51 23.55 29.82
N THR A 88 14.35 24.79 30.30
CA THR A 88 13.98 25.95 29.48
C THR A 88 15.14 26.94 29.42
N GLN A 89 16.25 26.58 28.75
CA GLN A 89 17.25 27.56 28.30
C GLN A 89 17.68 27.22 26.87
N CYS A 90 16.90 27.69 25.91
CA CYS A 90 17.39 28.06 24.58
C CYS A 90 16.91 29.51 24.31
N PRO A 91 17.71 30.34 23.61
CA PRO A 91 17.45 31.77 23.49
C PRO A 91 16.25 32.08 22.58
N PRO A 92 15.53 33.20 22.79
CA PRO A 92 14.41 33.58 21.95
C PRO A 92 14.91 34.43 20.78
N ASP A 93 14.67 34.00 19.55
CA ASP A 93 14.60 34.90 18.40
C ASP A 93 13.22 34.78 17.75
N VAL A 94 12.40 35.79 18.05
CA VAL A 94 11.46 36.51 17.18
C VAL A 94 10.58 35.67 16.24
N ILE A 95 9.29 35.57 16.56
CA ILE A 95 8.20 36.42 16.01
C ILE A 95 7.00 36.24 16.96
N SER A 96 6.72 37.27 17.74
CA SER A 96 5.46 37.44 18.46
C SER A 96 4.54 38.29 17.59
N ASP A 97 3.25 37.95 17.57
CA ASP A 97 2.18 38.95 17.54
C ASP A 97 0.90 38.35 18.16
N PRO A 98 -0.03 39.18 18.67
CA PRO A 98 -0.52 39.10 20.04
C PRO A 98 -1.99 38.65 20.08
N LEU A 99 -2.55 38.42 21.28
CA LEU A 99 -3.86 38.96 21.70
C LEU A 99 -4.32 38.38 23.05
N ASP A 100 -4.81 39.31 23.86
CA ASP A 100 -5.68 39.21 25.04
C ASP A 100 -5.15 38.61 26.36
N ASP A 101 -4.48 39.51 27.08
CA ASP A 101 -4.40 39.60 28.53
C ASP A 101 -5.75 40.13 29.07
N PHE A 102 -6.45 39.36 29.92
CA PHE A 102 -7.48 39.91 30.80
C PHE A 102 -7.36 39.29 32.20
N GLU A 103 -7.07 40.21 33.11
CA GLU A 103 -6.99 40.20 34.57
C GLU A 103 -7.61 39.04 35.36
N GLY A 104 -6.86 38.59 36.37
CA GLY A 104 -7.26 37.59 37.33
C GLY A 104 -8.17 38.10 38.46
N VAL A 105 -8.74 37.13 39.18
CA VAL A 105 -9.16 37.28 40.58
C VAL A 105 -8.80 35.97 41.31
N PRO A 106 -8.13 36.02 42.48
CA PRO A 106 -7.84 34.83 43.29
C PRO A 106 -9.05 34.51 44.17
N SER A 107 -9.45 33.24 44.26
CA SER A 107 -10.48 32.81 45.21
C SER A 107 -10.08 31.54 45.94
N GLU A 108 -9.72 31.77 47.20
CA GLU A 108 -10.08 31.06 48.43
C GLU A 108 -9.95 29.52 48.48
N GLU A 109 -9.11 29.11 49.42
CA GLU A 109 -9.04 27.77 50.01
C GLU A 109 -10.42 27.31 50.49
N ALA A 110 -10.96 26.27 49.86
CA ALA A 110 -12.11 25.53 50.39
C ALA A 110 -12.02 24.04 50.03
N ASP A 111 -11.73 23.26 51.07
CA ASP A 111 -12.15 21.88 51.36
C ASP A 111 -11.90 20.77 50.30
N GLU A 112 -10.82 20.00 50.52
CA GLU A 112 -10.33 18.90 49.67
C GLU A 112 -10.97 17.52 49.97
N THR A 113 -12.21 17.44 50.49
CA THR A 113 -12.77 16.14 50.90
C THR A 113 -13.78 15.48 49.93
N GLN A 114 -14.03 16.04 48.74
CA GLN A 114 -14.86 15.37 47.72
C GLN A 114 -14.37 15.62 46.29
N ARG A 115 -13.42 14.80 45.80
CA ARG A 115 -13.16 14.68 44.36
C ARG A 115 -13.27 13.20 43.96
N GLN A 116 -14.44 12.83 43.43
CA GLN A 116 -14.53 11.72 42.50
C GLN A 116 -13.54 11.94 41.34
N PRO A 117 -13.02 10.88 40.68
CA PRO A 117 -12.08 11.03 39.58
C PRO A 117 -12.79 11.82 38.47
N ARG A 118 -12.45 13.11 38.34
CA ARG A 118 -13.02 13.97 37.29
C ARG A 118 -12.56 13.41 35.96
N SER A 119 -13.42 12.66 35.28
CA SER A 119 -13.24 12.32 33.87
C SER A 119 -13.04 13.63 33.12
N HIS A 120 -11.90 13.78 32.44
CA HIS A 120 -11.66 14.95 31.61
C HIS A 120 -12.76 14.99 30.55
N GLN A 121 -13.54 16.07 30.55
CA GLN A 121 -14.63 16.25 29.61
C GLN A 121 -14.06 16.72 28.28
N VAL A 122 -14.35 15.97 27.22
CA VAL A 122 -13.86 16.24 25.86
C VAL A 122 -14.35 17.62 25.39
N ASN A 123 -13.44 18.48 24.91
CA ASN A 123 -13.83 19.76 24.32
C ASN A 123 -14.20 19.61 22.84
N ASP A 124 -15.51 19.48 22.58
CA ASP A 124 -16.09 19.36 21.25
C ASP A 124 -15.69 20.50 20.28
N VAL A 125 -15.50 21.73 20.77
CA VAL A 125 -15.18 22.88 19.91
C VAL A 125 -13.78 22.78 19.33
N ARG A 126 -12.81 22.37 20.18
CA ARG A 126 -11.41 22.22 19.76
C ARG A 126 -11.22 21.06 18.79
N LEU A 127 -11.93 19.95 19.02
CA LEU A 127 -11.88 18.79 18.12
C LEU A 127 -12.48 19.11 16.75
N ARG A 128 -13.58 19.87 16.70
CA ARG A 128 -14.19 20.31 15.44
C ARG A 128 -13.24 21.22 14.65
N SER A 129 -12.63 22.20 15.32
CA SER A 129 -11.67 23.10 14.67
C SER A 129 -10.45 22.35 14.14
N ALA A 130 -9.92 21.37 14.91
CA ALA A 130 -8.78 20.57 14.49
C ALA A 130 -9.12 19.59 13.35
N GLY A 131 -10.36 19.09 13.29
CA GLY A 131 -10.85 18.19 12.25
C GLY A 131 -11.22 18.87 10.93
N GLU A 132 -11.25 20.20 10.86
CA GLU A 132 -11.65 20.99 9.68
C GLU A 132 -10.73 20.73 8.47
N ALA A 133 -11.29 20.12 7.42
CA ALA A 133 -10.56 19.69 6.23
C ALA A 133 -10.76 20.62 5.00
N SER A 134 -11.54 21.69 5.13
CA SER A 134 -12.09 22.49 4.02
C SER A 134 -11.08 23.40 3.29
N GLN A 135 -9.92 23.72 3.90
CA GLN A 135 -8.93 24.67 3.35
C GLN A 135 -7.55 24.04 3.06
N ARG A 136 -7.50 22.73 2.77
CA ARG A 136 -6.24 22.01 2.55
C ARG A 136 -6.06 21.67 1.08
N SER A 137 -4.99 22.20 0.47
CA SER A 137 -4.77 22.07 -0.99
C SER A 137 -3.47 21.37 -1.35
N THR A 138 -2.42 21.52 -0.54
CA THR A 138 -1.10 20.93 -0.77
C THR A 138 -0.86 19.66 0.05
N ARG A 139 0.17 18.87 -0.31
CA ARG A 139 0.57 17.66 0.43
C ARG A 139 0.99 18.00 1.86
N GLU A 140 1.68 19.12 2.01
CA GLU A 140 2.18 19.66 3.27
C GLU A 140 1.01 20.09 4.17
N ASP A 141 -0.01 20.76 3.61
CA ASP A 141 -1.22 21.14 4.34
C ASP A 141 -1.93 19.93 4.94
N TRP A 142 -2.02 18.82 4.19
CA TRP A 142 -2.64 17.59 4.66
C TRP A 142 -1.80 16.92 5.76
N ALA A 143 -0.48 16.92 5.63
CA ALA A 143 0.42 16.39 6.65
C ALA A 143 0.32 17.19 7.96
N GLU A 144 0.22 18.51 7.87
CA GLU A 144 0.03 19.37 9.03
C GLU A 144 -1.36 19.21 9.65
N TRP A 145 -2.42 19.13 8.84
CA TRP A 145 -3.77 18.84 9.29
C TRP A 145 -3.81 17.53 10.10
N MET A 146 -3.22 16.45 9.56
CA MET A 146 -3.19 15.15 10.24
C MET A 146 -2.41 15.22 11.56
N ARG A 147 -1.28 15.95 11.59
CA ARG A 147 -0.49 16.15 12.81
C ARG A 147 -1.27 16.92 13.87
N HIS A 148 -1.87 18.06 13.50
CA HIS A 148 -2.68 18.87 14.41
C HIS A 148 -3.88 18.11 14.94
N PHE A 149 -4.59 17.38 14.07
CA PHE A 149 -5.76 16.61 14.47
C PHE A 149 -5.39 15.47 15.44
N SER A 150 -4.30 14.75 15.17
CA SER A 150 -3.79 13.69 16.07
C SER A 150 -3.44 14.23 17.45
N ILE A 151 -2.75 15.38 17.52
CA ILE A 151 -2.36 16.00 18.80
C ILE A 151 -3.60 16.51 19.54
N ALA A 152 -4.57 17.12 18.85
CA ALA A 152 -5.80 17.59 19.47
C ALA A 152 -6.60 16.44 20.10
N LEU A 153 -6.72 15.30 19.38
CA LEU A 153 -7.36 14.09 19.89
C LEU A 153 -6.66 13.55 21.14
N LEU A 154 -5.32 13.52 21.16
CA LEU A 154 -4.57 13.06 22.33
C LEU A 154 -4.74 14.01 23.53
N LYS A 155 -4.74 15.33 23.32
CA LYS A 155 -4.90 16.32 24.40
C LYS A 155 -6.29 16.26 25.04
N GLU A 156 -7.32 16.14 24.23
CA GLU A 156 -8.72 16.17 24.66
C GLU A 156 -9.24 14.77 25.03
N SER A 157 -8.42 13.71 24.91
CA SER A 157 -8.82 12.35 25.24
C SER A 157 -9.22 12.22 26.72
N PRO A 158 -10.30 11.49 27.04
CA PRO A 158 -10.68 11.21 28.43
C PRO A 158 -9.66 10.32 29.14
N SER A 159 -8.87 9.54 28.39
CA SER A 159 -7.84 8.64 28.92
C SER A 159 -6.58 9.40 29.36
N PRO A 160 -6.17 9.35 30.64
CA PRO A 160 -4.95 9.99 31.12
C PRO A 160 -3.69 9.51 30.37
N ALA A 161 -3.62 8.22 30.02
CA ALA A 161 -2.49 7.65 29.29
C ALA A 161 -2.31 8.33 27.92
N LEU A 162 -3.39 8.50 27.15
CA LEU A 162 -3.34 9.14 25.84
C LEU A 162 -2.98 10.63 25.94
N ARG A 163 -3.47 11.33 26.99
CA ARG A 163 -3.10 12.73 27.25
C ARG A 163 -1.61 12.90 27.52
N THR A 164 -0.97 11.99 28.25
CA THR A 164 0.48 12.07 28.49
C THR A 164 1.29 11.94 27.20
N CYS A 165 0.80 11.15 26.24
CA CYS A 165 1.43 10.98 24.94
C CYS A 165 1.30 12.23 24.02
N ALA A 166 0.45 13.21 24.34
CA ALA A 166 0.27 14.39 23.50
C ALA A 166 1.55 15.21 23.34
N ARG A 167 2.37 15.35 24.40
CA ARG A 167 3.67 16.02 24.35
C ARG A 167 4.69 15.22 23.52
N LEU A 168 4.64 13.89 23.61
CA LEU A 168 5.49 13.02 22.81
C LEU A 168 5.13 13.09 21.33
N ALA A 169 3.83 13.13 21.00
CA ALA A 169 3.35 13.28 19.63
C ALA A 169 3.70 14.66 19.01
N GLN A 170 3.88 15.69 19.83
CA GLN A 170 4.39 17.00 19.37
C GLN A 170 5.87 16.93 18.94
N LEU A 171 6.69 16.15 19.65
CA LEU A 171 8.11 15.98 19.35
C LEU A 171 8.34 14.95 18.23
N GLN A 172 7.53 13.89 18.21
CA GLN A 172 7.64 12.77 17.28
C GLN A 172 6.29 12.51 16.59
N PRO A 173 6.10 12.99 15.34
CA PRO A 173 4.83 12.86 14.61
C PRO A 173 4.35 11.43 14.35
N SER A 174 5.26 10.44 14.33
CA SER A 174 4.89 9.03 14.13
C SER A 174 4.03 8.50 15.27
N VAL A 175 4.29 8.90 16.52
CA VAL A 175 3.51 8.50 17.70
C VAL A 175 2.07 9.01 17.59
N GLY A 176 1.88 10.23 17.07
CA GLY A 176 0.55 10.78 16.82
C GLY A 176 -0.25 9.95 15.82
N ARG A 177 0.40 9.44 14.76
CA ARG A 177 -0.24 8.59 13.75
C ARG A 177 -0.64 7.22 14.30
N GLU A 178 0.23 6.59 15.08
CA GLU A 178 -0.04 5.27 15.67
C GLU A 178 -1.17 5.31 16.71
N LEU A 179 -1.21 6.36 17.54
CA LEU A 179 -2.24 6.53 18.56
C LEU A 179 -3.51 7.21 18.02
N PHE A 180 -3.57 7.56 16.74
CA PHE A 180 -4.67 8.31 16.14
C PHE A 180 -6.01 7.59 16.30
N ALA A 181 -6.10 6.31 15.94
CA ALA A 181 -7.34 5.54 16.02
C ALA A 181 -7.85 5.39 17.46
N ALA A 182 -6.94 5.11 18.40
CA ALA A 182 -7.25 5.00 19.82
C ALA A 182 -7.68 6.35 20.42
N GLY A 183 -6.99 7.44 20.05
CA GLY A 183 -7.34 8.81 20.42
C GLY A 183 -8.73 9.18 19.91
N PHE A 184 -8.99 8.93 18.62
CA PHE A 184 -10.27 9.18 17.98
C PHE A 184 -11.41 8.43 18.67
N ALA A 185 -11.31 7.11 18.85
CA ALA A 185 -12.36 6.31 19.48
C ALA A 185 -12.65 6.76 20.91
N SER A 186 -11.61 7.13 21.67
CA SER A 186 -11.76 7.61 23.05
C SER A 186 -12.53 8.93 23.12
N CYS A 187 -12.28 9.87 22.18
CA CYS A 187 -12.99 11.13 22.11
C CYS A 187 -14.40 10.92 21.56
N TRP A 188 -14.55 10.14 20.49
CA TRP A 188 -15.80 9.88 19.79
C TRP A 188 -16.93 9.43 20.72
N ALA A 189 -16.62 8.56 21.69
CA ALA A 189 -17.58 8.05 22.67
C ALA A 189 -18.18 9.12 23.60
N GLN A 190 -17.53 10.26 23.78
CA GLN A 190 -18.00 11.35 24.67
C GLN A 190 -18.44 12.61 23.92
N MET A 191 -18.34 12.62 22.59
CA MET A 191 -18.73 13.76 21.76
C MET A 191 -20.25 13.85 21.58
N THR A 192 -20.75 15.08 21.41
CA THR A 192 -22.14 15.33 21.03
C THR A 192 -22.45 14.87 19.60
N GLU A 193 -23.68 14.42 19.33
CA GLU A 193 -24.12 13.94 18.00
C GLU A 193 -23.87 14.98 16.89
N SER A 194 -24.14 16.27 17.16
CA SER A 194 -23.86 17.36 16.21
C SER A 194 -22.38 17.48 15.86
N SER A 195 -21.49 17.27 16.84
CA SER A 195 -20.05 17.33 16.64
C SER A 195 -19.53 16.09 15.89
N GLN A 196 -20.11 14.92 16.15
CA GLN A 196 -19.85 13.69 15.41
C GLN A 196 -20.23 13.83 13.93
N GLU A 197 -21.42 14.37 13.63
CA GLU A 197 -21.86 14.61 12.25
C GLU A 197 -20.93 15.58 11.50
N GLN A 198 -20.51 16.66 12.16
CA GLN A 198 -19.59 17.62 11.56
C GLN A 198 -18.23 16.97 11.27
N LEU A 199 -17.70 16.18 12.20
CA LEU A 199 -16.42 15.49 12.01
C LEU A 199 -16.49 14.45 10.88
N VAL A 200 -17.59 13.70 10.78
CA VAL A 200 -17.84 12.80 9.64
C VAL A 200 -17.92 13.56 8.32
N ARG A 201 -18.54 14.74 8.32
CA ARG A 201 -18.59 15.61 7.14
C ARG A 201 -17.19 16.05 6.73
N SER A 202 -16.34 16.43 7.69
CA SER A 202 -14.93 16.77 7.43
C SER A 202 -14.12 15.58 6.92
N LEU A 203 -14.32 14.37 7.46
CA LEU A 203 -13.69 13.15 6.97
C LEU A 203 -14.13 12.83 5.53
N LYS A 204 -15.43 12.98 5.20
CA LYS A 204 -15.94 12.82 3.82
C LYS A 204 -15.29 13.82 2.86
N THR A 205 -15.07 15.07 3.29
CA THR A 205 -14.33 16.07 2.51
C THR A 205 -12.88 15.65 2.28
N ALA A 206 -12.19 15.15 3.31
CA ALA A 206 -10.83 14.65 3.20
C ALA A 206 -10.72 13.46 2.23
N PHE A 207 -11.66 12.51 2.33
CA PHE A 207 -11.76 11.36 1.44
C PHE A 207 -12.04 11.73 -0.03
N SER A 208 -12.73 12.84 -0.28
CA SER A 208 -13.04 13.31 -1.64
C SER A 208 -11.92 14.15 -2.27
N SER A 209 -10.91 14.54 -1.50
CA SER A 209 -9.79 15.36 -1.98
C SER A 209 -8.87 14.55 -2.91
N GLN A 210 -8.48 15.14 -4.05
CA GLN A 210 -7.55 14.49 -4.99
C GLN A 210 -6.09 14.59 -4.53
N ASN A 211 -5.75 15.60 -3.73
CA ASN A 211 -4.38 15.91 -3.32
C ASN A 211 -3.98 15.28 -1.98
N ILE A 212 -4.84 14.42 -1.41
CA ILE A 212 -4.54 13.75 -0.14
C ILE A 212 -3.41 12.72 -0.33
N PRO A 213 -2.34 12.78 0.48
CA PRO A 213 -1.26 11.80 0.45
C PRO A 213 -1.77 10.39 0.80
N PRO A 214 -1.25 9.33 0.13
CA PRO A 214 -1.70 7.95 0.35
C PRO A 214 -1.46 7.48 1.79
N GLU A 215 -0.44 8.01 2.48
CA GLU A 215 -0.14 7.65 3.87
C GLU A 215 -1.22 8.14 4.84
N ILE A 216 -1.79 9.30 4.57
CA ILE A 216 -2.88 9.88 5.37
C ILE A 216 -4.18 9.13 5.08
N LEU A 217 -4.45 8.85 3.81
CA LEU A 217 -5.60 8.06 3.42
C LEU A 217 -5.56 6.66 4.05
N ALA A 218 -4.40 6.00 4.09
CA ALA A 218 -4.21 4.73 4.79
C ALA A 218 -4.48 4.85 6.30
N THR A 219 -4.07 5.95 6.94
CA THR A 219 -4.33 6.18 8.36
C THR A 219 -5.83 6.39 8.65
N LEU A 220 -6.54 7.10 7.77
CA LEU A 220 -7.99 7.28 7.87
C LEU A 220 -8.76 5.97 7.58
N LEU A 221 -8.27 5.13 6.67
CA LEU A 221 -8.81 3.79 6.44
C LEU A 221 -8.59 2.85 7.63
N ASN A 222 -7.42 2.94 8.29
CA ASN A 222 -7.16 2.23 9.55
C ASN A 222 -8.12 2.68 10.65
N LEU A 223 -8.46 3.97 10.71
CA LEU A 223 -9.46 4.48 11.65
C LEU A 223 -10.84 3.86 11.38
N ALA A 224 -11.28 3.81 10.12
CA ALA A 224 -12.58 3.23 9.78
C ALA A 224 -12.69 1.77 10.24
N GLU A 225 -11.67 0.95 9.93
CA GLU A 225 -11.57 -0.44 10.38
C GLU A 225 -11.55 -0.55 11.92
N PHE A 226 -10.78 0.30 12.59
CA PHE A 226 -10.73 0.31 14.06
C PHE A 226 -12.10 0.58 14.68
N MET A 227 -12.88 1.48 14.10
CA MET A 227 -14.23 1.83 14.55
C MET A 227 -15.25 0.72 14.27
N GLU A 228 -15.08 -0.07 13.20
CA GLU A 228 -15.88 -1.28 12.97
C GLU A 228 -15.63 -2.34 14.05
N HIS A 229 -14.38 -2.54 14.44
CA HIS A 229 -14.02 -3.46 15.53
C HIS A 229 -14.50 -3.01 16.92
N ASP A 230 -14.68 -1.71 17.16
CA ASP A 230 -15.26 -1.17 18.42
C ASP A 230 -16.81 -1.20 18.43
N GLU A 231 -17.45 -1.88 17.49
CA GLU A 231 -18.91 -1.96 17.31
C GLU A 231 -19.60 -0.58 17.13
N LYS A 232 -18.83 0.44 16.74
CA LYS A 232 -19.32 1.82 16.48
C LYS A 232 -18.90 2.28 15.10
N PRO A 233 -19.39 1.64 14.02
CA PRO A 233 -19.00 1.98 12.67
C PRO A 233 -19.33 3.45 12.36
N LEU A 234 -18.39 4.14 11.73
CA LEU A 234 -18.61 5.52 11.29
C LEU A 234 -19.71 5.55 10.21
N PRO A 235 -20.63 6.55 10.20
CA PRO A 235 -21.69 6.66 9.21
C PRO A 235 -21.16 7.17 7.85
N ILE A 236 -20.31 6.34 7.23
CA ILE A 236 -19.64 6.55 5.95
C ILE A 236 -20.08 5.44 5.01
N ASP A 237 -20.31 5.78 3.74
CA ASP A 237 -20.73 4.81 2.72
C ASP A 237 -19.63 3.77 2.51
N THR A 238 -19.96 2.49 2.66
CA THR A 238 -19.03 1.36 2.47
C THR A 238 -18.44 1.35 1.06
N ARG A 239 -19.20 1.85 0.06
CA ARG A 239 -18.72 1.97 -1.33
C ARG A 239 -17.58 2.96 -1.47
N LEU A 240 -17.67 4.08 -0.74
CA LEU A 240 -16.62 5.10 -0.72
C LEU A 240 -15.35 4.53 -0.07
N LEU A 241 -15.49 3.84 1.07
CA LEU A 241 -14.36 3.18 1.74
C LEU A 241 -13.70 2.11 0.87
N GLY A 242 -14.49 1.29 0.17
CA GLY A 242 -14.00 0.30 -0.78
C GLY A 242 -13.22 0.92 -1.94
N ALA A 243 -13.75 1.97 -2.58
CA ALA A 243 -13.08 2.66 -3.68
C ALA A 243 -11.76 3.34 -3.24
N LEU A 244 -11.74 3.89 -2.02
CA LEU A 244 -10.53 4.50 -1.46
C LEU A 244 -9.48 3.46 -1.07
N ALA A 245 -9.91 2.33 -0.49
CA ALA A 245 -9.02 1.22 -0.19
C ALA A 245 -8.38 0.64 -1.47
N GLU A 246 -9.15 0.54 -2.55
CA GLU A 246 -8.65 0.14 -3.87
C GLU A 246 -7.63 1.16 -4.41
N LYS A 247 -7.93 2.46 -4.33
CA LYS A 247 -7.01 3.54 -4.72
C LYS A 247 -5.70 3.52 -3.91
N CYS A 248 -5.79 3.18 -2.62
CA CYS A 248 -4.63 2.99 -1.73
C CYS A 248 -3.89 1.66 -1.92
N ARG A 249 -4.34 0.80 -2.84
CA ARG A 249 -3.82 -0.57 -3.01
C ARG A 249 -3.90 -1.41 -1.73
N ALA A 250 -4.78 -1.05 -0.81
CA ALA A 250 -5.11 -1.80 0.40
C ALA A 250 -6.17 -2.87 0.09
N TYR A 251 -5.81 -3.82 -0.77
CA TYR A 251 -6.75 -4.75 -1.39
C TYR A 251 -7.51 -5.65 -0.40
N ALA A 252 -6.89 -6.01 0.73
CA ALA A 252 -7.57 -6.78 1.78
C ALA A 252 -8.75 -6.01 2.39
N LYS A 253 -8.58 -4.70 2.62
CA LYS A 253 -9.66 -3.84 3.11
C LYS A 253 -10.69 -3.57 2.01
N ALA A 254 -10.23 -3.36 0.78
CA ALA A 254 -11.10 -3.19 -0.37
C ALA A 254 -12.01 -4.41 -0.56
N LEU A 255 -11.46 -5.62 -0.37
CA LEU A 255 -12.20 -6.88 -0.43
C LEU A 255 -13.33 -6.90 0.60
N HIS A 256 -13.03 -6.65 1.88
CA HIS A 256 -14.02 -6.60 2.96
C HIS A 256 -15.20 -5.66 2.64
N TYR A 257 -14.91 -4.39 2.28
CA TYR A 257 -15.96 -3.43 1.95
C TYR A 257 -16.77 -3.84 0.71
N LYS A 258 -16.15 -4.48 -0.26
CA LYS A 258 -16.82 -4.96 -1.47
C LYS A 258 -17.64 -6.23 -1.24
N GLU A 259 -17.22 -7.10 -0.34
CA GLU A 259 -18.01 -8.26 0.09
C GLU A 259 -19.26 -7.82 0.86
N MET A 260 -19.15 -6.80 1.72
CA MET A 260 -20.32 -6.18 2.36
C MET A 260 -21.29 -5.57 1.34
N GLU A 261 -20.77 -4.88 0.30
CA GLU A 261 -21.59 -4.37 -0.80
C GLU A 261 -22.27 -5.53 -1.58
N PHE A 262 -21.55 -6.63 -1.81
CA PHE A 262 -22.06 -7.79 -2.52
C PHE A 262 -23.17 -8.51 -1.73
N GLU A 263 -23.02 -8.64 -0.41
CA GLU A 263 -24.06 -9.20 0.46
C GLU A 263 -25.33 -8.32 0.46
N ALA A 264 -25.17 -6.99 0.47
CA ALA A 264 -26.27 -6.05 0.35
C ALA A 264 -27.02 -6.17 -0.99
N VAL A 265 -26.30 -6.43 -2.08
CA VAL A 265 -26.88 -6.69 -3.41
C VAL A 265 -27.58 -8.05 -3.45
N CYS A 266 -26.97 -9.11 -2.92
CA CYS A 266 -27.56 -10.46 -2.88
C CYS A 266 -28.86 -10.49 -2.06
N SER A 267 -28.90 -9.73 -0.96
CA SER A 267 -30.10 -9.61 -0.11
C SER A 267 -31.21 -8.72 -0.68
N LYS A 268 -31.07 -8.22 -1.93
CA LYS A 268 -32.00 -7.30 -2.62
C LYS A 268 -32.32 -6.02 -1.85
N LYS A 269 -31.51 -5.66 -0.84
CA LYS A 269 -31.68 -4.44 -0.03
C LYS A 269 -31.23 -3.18 -0.77
N MET A 270 -30.51 -3.34 -1.89
CA MET A 270 -29.80 -2.26 -2.56
C MET A 270 -29.89 -2.38 -4.09
N GLY A 271 -30.20 -1.27 -4.77
CA GLY A 271 -30.36 -1.20 -6.23
C GLY A 271 -29.06 -1.05 -7.03
N ALA A 272 -27.93 -1.59 -6.53
CA ALA A 272 -26.66 -1.55 -7.25
C ALA A 272 -26.61 -2.66 -8.32
N ASN A 273 -25.92 -2.41 -9.44
CA ASN A 273 -25.79 -3.38 -10.52
C ASN A 273 -24.89 -4.56 -10.06
N PRO A 274 -25.40 -5.80 -9.98
CA PRO A 274 -24.62 -6.95 -9.53
C PRO A 274 -23.36 -7.17 -10.37
N VAL A 275 -23.41 -6.85 -11.67
CA VAL A 275 -22.30 -7.06 -12.61
C VAL A 275 -21.07 -6.24 -12.22
N THR A 276 -21.25 -4.99 -11.79
CA THR A 276 -20.13 -4.11 -11.45
C THR A 276 -19.46 -4.53 -10.15
N VAL A 277 -20.24 -4.97 -9.16
CA VAL A 277 -19.71 -5.45 -7.88
C VAL A 277 -18.92 -6.74 -8.07
N VAL A 278 -19.45 -7.69 -8.85
CA VAL A 278 -18.75 -8.93 -9.20
C VAL A 278 -17.46 -8.66 -9.97
N GLU A 279 -17.48 -7.73 -10.94
CA GLU A 279 -16.28 -7.36 -11.68
C GLU A 279 -15.19 -6.75 -10.79
N SER A 280 -15.55 -5.86 -9.86
CA SER A 280 -14.63 -5.33 -8.85
C SER A 280 -14.10 -6.41 -7.91
N LEU A 281 -14.95 -7.33 -7.46
CA LEU A 281 -14.54 -8.43 -6.58
C LEU A 281 -13.56 -9.39 -7.26
N ILE A 282 -13.80 -9.75 -8.51
CA ILE A 282 -12.87 -10.56 -9.31
C ILE A 282 -11.53 -9.82 -9.44
N HIS A 283 -11.57 -8.53 -9.75
CA HIS A 283 -10.35 -7.72 -9.84
C HIS A 283 -9.55 -7.72 -8.52
N ILE A 284 -10.19 -7.43 -7.39
CA ILE A 284 -9.54 -7.37 -6.08
C ILE A 284 -8.95 -8.74 -5.68
N ASN A 285 -9.69 -9.83 -5.90
CA ASN A 285 -9.20 -11.18 -5.60
C ASN A 285 -7.99 -11.56 -6.46
N ASN A 286 -7.97 -11.16 -7.73
CA ASN A 286 -6.79 -11.36 -8.58
C ASN A 286 -5.58 -10.55 -8.09
N GLN A 287 -5.78 -9.32 -7.63
CA GLN A 287 -4.71 -8.50 -7.04
C GLN A 287 -4.19 -9.09 -5.72
N LEU A 288 -5.02 -9.84 -5.00
CA LEU A 288 -4.64 -10.61 -3.81
C LEU A 288 -4.07 -12.00 -4.12
N HIS A 289 -3.95 -12.37 -5.40
CA HIS A 289 -3.56 -13.71 -5.85
C HIS A 289 -4.46 -14.84 -5.33
N GLN A 290 -5.74 -14.53 -5.08
CA GLN A 290 -6.78 -15.48 -4.65
C GLN A 290 -7.64 -15.90 -5.84
N HIS A 291 -7.03 -16.57 -6.82
CA HIS A 291 -7.70 -16.96 -8.06
C HIS A 291 -8.86 -17.93 -7.84
N GLU A 292 -8.73 -18.86 -6.89
CA GLU A 292 -9.79 -19.82 -6.56
C GLU A 292 -11.04 -19.12 -6.01
N ALA A 293 -10.86 -18.12 -5.15
CA ALA A 293 -11.96 -17.31 -4.60
C ALA A 293 -12.67 -16.52 -5.72
N ALA A 294 -11.90 -15.93 -6.64
CA ALA A 294 -12.45 -15.23 -7.80
C ALA A 294 -13.27 -16.16 -8.71
N ILE A 295 -12.84 -17.41 -8.90
CA ILE A 295 -13.60 -18.45 -9.62
C ILE A 295 -14.88 -18.81 -8.88
N GLY A 296 -14.83 -18.94 -7.55
CA GLY A 296 -15.99 -19.19 -6.70
C GLY A 296 -17.05 -18.10 -6.85
N ILE A 297 -16.63 -16.83 -6.80
CA ILE A 297 -17.51 -15.66 -6.98
C ILE A 297 -18.17 -15.68 -8.36
N LEU A 298 -17.40 -15.99 -9.42
CA LEU A 298 -17.96 -16.10 -10.77
C LEU A 298 -19.00 -17.22 -10.86
N THR A 299 -18.68 -18.39 -10.34
CA THR A 299 -19.56 -19.58 -10.37
C THR A 299 -20.85 -19.31 -9.61
N TYR A 300 -20.76 -18.69 -8.43
CA TYR A 300 -21.91 -18.29 -7.64
C TYR A 300 -22.79 -17.26 -8.40
N SER A 301 -22.15 -16.28 -9.04
CA SER A 301 -22.86 -15.23 -9.78
C SER A 301 -23.60 -15.77 -11.00
N GLN A 302 -23.05 -16.79 -11.67
CA GLN A 302 -23.72 -17.49 -12.78
C GLN A 302 -24.98 -18.22 -12.31
N GLN A 303 -24.93 -18.87 -11.15
CA GLN A 303 -26.02 -19.69 -10.63
C GLN A 303 -27.15 -18.86 -10.01
N HIS A 304 -26.81 -17.75 -9.36
CA HIS A 304 -27.76 -17.01 -8.51
C HIS A 304 -28.15 -15.62 -9.00
N LEU A 305 -27.34 -14.97 -9.86
CA LEU A 305 -27.56 -13.57 -10.26
C LEU A 305 -27.91 -13.40 -11.75
N GLU A 306 -28.05 -14.49 -12.52
CA GLU A 306 -28.32 -14.50 -13.98
C GLU A 306 -27.46 -13.47 -14.76
N VAL A 307 -26.23 -13.24 -14.32
CA VAL A 307 -25.36 -12.22 -14.90
C VAL A 307 -24.84 -12.69 -16.26
N GLN A 308 -25.02 -11.84 -17.28
CA GLN A 308 -24.38 -12.05 -18.58
C GLN A 308 -22.85 -11.98 -18.42
N LEU A 309 -22.20 -13.09 -18.77
CA LEU A 309 -20.75 -13.24 -18.74
C LEU A 309 -20.08 -12.28 -19.72
N LYS A 310 -19.13 -11.48 -19.20
CA LYS A 310 -18.15 -10.79 -20.05
C LYS A 310 -16.96 -11.70 -20.30
N GLU A 311 -16.45 -11.73 -21.52
CA GLU A 311 -15.31 -12.58 -21.90
C GLU A 311 -14.03 -12.20 -21.13
N SER A 312 -13.90 -10.91 -20.81
CA SER A 312 -12.80 -10.36 -20.01
C SER A 312 -12.71 -10.95 -18.60
N TRP A 313 -13.76 -11.58 -18.08
CA TRP A 313 -13.75 -12.23 -16.78
C TRP A 313 -12.94 -13.52 -16.81
N TYR A 314 -13.10 -14.35 -17.85
CA TYR A 314 -12.29 -15.55 -18.01
C TYR A 314 -10.81 -15.21 -18.20
N GLU A 315 -10.52 -14.12 -18.92
CA GLU A 315 -9.18 -13.58 -19.09
C GLU A 315 -8.56 -13.19 -17.73
N LYS A 316 -9.28 -12.37 -16.95
CA LYS A 316 -8.88 -11.96 -15.60
C LYS A 316 -8.66 -13.15 -14.66
N LEU A 317 -9.37 -14.26 -14.84
CA LEU A 317 -9.27 -15.46 -13.99
C LEU A 317 -8.18 -16.45 -14.44
N HIS A 318 -7.36 -16.12 -15.43
CA HIS A 318 -6.38 -17.03 -16.06
C HIS A 318 -7.00 -18.32 -16.63
N ARG A 319 -8.29 -18.32 -16.96
CA ARG A 319 -8.98 -19.43 -17.64
C ARG A 319 -8.90 -19.24 -19.15
N TRP A 320 -7.68 -19.27 -19.67
CA TRP A 320 -7.37 -18.88 -21.05
C TRP A 320 -8.13 -19.70 -22.10
N ASP A 321 -8.37 -20.99 -21.89
CA ASP A 321 -9.16 -21.83 -22.81
C ASP A 321 -10.63 -21.40 -22.88
N GLU A 322 -11.22 -20.98 -21.77
CA GLU A 322 -12.62 -20.54 -21.73
C GLU A 322 -12.77 -19.14 -22.28
N ALA A 323 -11.81 -18.26 -21.95
CA ALA A 323 -11.70 -16.95 -22.53
C ALA A 323 -11.57 -17.03 -24.05
N LEU A 324 -10.70 -17.90 -24.58
CA LEU A 324 -10.51 -18.09 -26.01
C LEU A 324 -11.78 -18.58 -26.70
N ARG A 325 -12.51 -19.54 -26.10
CA ARG A 325 -13.80 -20.00 -26.63
C ARG A 325 -14.83 -18.87 -26.66
N ALA A 326 -14.94 -18.12 -25.57
CA ALA A 326 -15.89 -17.00 -25.46
C ALA A 326 -15.57 -15.89 -26.48
N TYR A 327 -14.31 -15.50 -26.62
CA TYR A 327 -13.90 -14.50 -27.60
C TYR A 327 -14.07 -14.99 -29.06
N THR A 328 -13.82 -16.28 -29.33
CA THR A 328 -14.07 -16.87 -30.66
C THR A 328 -15.56 -16.81 -31.01
N MET A 329 -16.43 -17.13 -30.05
CA MET A 329 -17.88 -17.03 -30.21
C MET A 329 -18.31 -15.58 -30.48
N LYS A 330 -17.79 -14.61 -29.72
CA LYS A 330 -18.07 -13.18 -29.93
C LYS A 330 -17.63 -12.68 -31.30
N SER A 331 -16.43 -13.06 -31.74
CA SER A 331 -15.90 -12.69 -33.06
C SER A 331 -16.77 -13.27 -34.19
N SER A 332 -17.30 -14.49 -34.03
CA SER A 332 -18.22 -15.10 -35.00
C SER A 332 -19.60 -14.44 -35.09
N GLN A 333 -20.05 -13.80 -34.00
CA GLN A 333 -21.35 -13.12 -33.93
C GLN A 333 -21.28 -11.65 -34.41
N ALA A 334 -20.07 -11.10 -34.59
CA ALA A 334 -19.84 -9.68 -34.83
C ALA A 334 -19.79 -9.30 -36.34
N SER A 335 -20.81 -9.67 -37.12
CA SER A 335 -20.87 -9.40 -38.57
C SER A 335 -21.52 -8.05 -38.95
N GLY A 336 -21.71 -7.10 -38.01
CA GLY A 336 -22.37 -5.81 -38.24
C GLY A 336 -21.43 -4.60 -38.37
N PRO A 337 -21.83 -3.51 -39.09
CA PRO A 337 -20.97 -2.36 -39.38
C PRO A 337 -20.62 -1.43 -38.19
N LEU A 338 -21.35 -1.50 -37.07
CA LEU A 338 -21.03 -0.77 -35.81
C LEU A 338 -20.09 -1.55 -34.87
N GLN A 339 -19.65 -2.75 -35.25
CA GLN A 339 -18.93 -3.69 -34.38
C GLN A 339 -17.42 -3.74 -34.64
N HIS A 340 -16.85 -2.88 -35.50
CA HIS A 340 -15.41 -2.92 -35.82
C HIS A 340 -14.52 -2.74 -34.57
N SER A 341 -14.89 -1.83 -33.66
CA SER A 341 -14.19 -1.64 -32.37
C SER A 341 -14.40 -2.82 -31.40
N GLN A 342 -15.60 -3.39 -31.34
CA GLN A 342 -15.87 -4.57 -30.49
C GLN A 342 -15.19 -5.84 -31.01
N ASN A 343 -15.01 -5.93 -32.33
CA ASN A 343 -14.28 -7.02 -32.98
C ASN A 343 -12.77 -6.89 -32.73
N LEU A 344 -12.24 -5.67 -32.68
CA LEU A 344 -10.85 -5.42 -32.29
C LEU A 344 -10.59 -5.87 -30.84
N ASP A 345 -11.44 -5.48 -29.88
CA ASP A 345 -11.29 -5.90 -28.48
C ASP A 345 -11.37 -7.41 -28.31
N ALA A 346 -12.27 -8.07 -29.05
CA ALA A 346 -12.38 -9.53 -29.07
C ALA A 346 -11.13 -10.18 -29.67
N THR A 347 -10.61 -9.62 -30.76
CA THR A 347 -9.40 -10.10 -31.43
C THR A 347 -8.18 -9.97 -30.55
N LEU A 348 -7.99 -8.82 -29.90
CA LEU A 348 -6.92 -8.60 -28.92
C LEU A 348 -7.04 -9.56 -27.73
N GLY A 349 -8.26 -9.79 -27.23
CA GLY A 349 -8.53 -10.80 -26.21
C GLY A 349 -8.12 -12.22 -26.64
N ARG A 350 -8.43 -12.62 -27.89
CA ARG A 350 -7.96 -13.91 -28.45
C ARG A 350 -6.44 -13.97 -28.53
N MET A 351 -5.79 -12.90 -28.95
CA MET A 351 -4.34 -12.84 -29.04
C MET A 351 -3.68 -13.03 -27.67
N ARG A 352 -4.18 -12.35 -26.63
CA ARG A 352 -3.71 -12.52 -25.25
C ARG A 352 -3.91 -13.96 -24.77
N CYS A 353 -5.08 -14.55 -25.01
CA CYS A 353 -5.34 -15.95 -24.64
C CYS A 353 -4.40 -16.93 -25.35
N LEU A 354 -4.17 -16.75 -26.66
CA LEU A 354 -3.27 -17.61 -27.43
C LEU A 354 -1.82 -17.47 -26.97
N ALA A 355 -1.38 -16.25 -26.63
CA ALA A 355 -0.05 -15.99 -26.08
C ALA A 355 0.14 -16.68 -24.72
N SER A 356 -0.83 -16.56 -23.82
CA SER A 356 -0.77 -17.21 -22.49
C SER A 356 -0.90 -18.74 -22.55
N LEU A 357 -1.55 -19.28 -23.60
CA LEU A 357 -1.60 -20.73 -23.88
C LEU A 357 -0.38 -21.25 -24.65
N ALA A 358 0.57 -20.38 -25.02
CA ALA A 358 1.72 -20.70 -25.85
C ALA A 358 1.36 -21.33 -27.22
N ARG A 359 0.20 -21.00 -27.78
CA ARG A 359 -0.24 -21.45 -29.11
C ARG A 359 0.29 -20.49 -30.20
N TRP A 360 1.60 -20.49 -30.38
CA TRP A 360 2.32 -19.53 -31.23
C TRP A 360 1.96 -19.60 -32.71
N GLU A 361 1.65 -20.80 -33.22
CA GLU A 361 1.23 -20.99 -34.61
C GLU A 361 -0.10 -20.28 -34.90
N ASP A 362 -1.11 -20.52 -34.06
CA ASP A 362 -2.43 -19.89 -34.17
C ASP A 362 -2.36 -18.37 -33.92
N LEU A 363 -1.46 -17.93 -33.04
CA LEU A 363 -1.25 -16.51 -32.79
C LEU A 363 -0.58 -15.83 -34.00
N SER A 364 0.43 -16.44 -34.61
CA SER A 364 1.12 -15.90 -35.78
C SER A 364 0.18 -15.78 -36.99
N THR A 365 -0.68 -16.79 -37.23
CA THR A 365 -1.69 -16.71 -38.29
C THR A 365 -2.69 -15.58 -38.05
N LEU A 366 -3.22 -15.47 -36.82
CA LEU A 366 -4.14 -14.39 -36.45
C LEU A 366 -3.50 -13.00 -36.58
N CYS A 367 -2.23 -12.85 -36.15
CA CYS A 367 -1.46 -11.62 -36.32
C CYS A 367 -1.38 -11.23 -37.81
N ARG A 368 -1.01 -12.17 -38.68
CA ARG A 368 -0.82 -11.93 -40.11
C ARG A 368 -2.10 -11.51 -40.81
N GLU A 369 -3.22 -12.14 -40.47
CA GLU A 369 -4.55 -11.83 -41.02
C GLU A 369 -5.01 -10.41 -40.62
N GLN A 370 -4.82 -10.03 -39.36
CA GLN A 370 -5.35 -8.79 -38.81
C GLN A 370 -4.41 -7.59 -38.97
N TRP A 371 -3.10 -7.81 -39.14
CA TRP A 371 -2.08 -6.75 -39.19
C TRP A 371 -2.28 -5.76 -40.34
N THR A 372 -2.59 -6.25 -41.54
CA THR A 372 -2.73 -5.40 -42.73
C THR A 372 -3.99 -4.53 -42.66
N GLY A 373 -5.10 -5.06 -42.12
CA GLY A 373 -6.37 -4.35 -41.97
C GLY A 373 -6.49 -3.47 -40.72
N ALA A 374 -5.58 -3.60 -39.75
CA ALA A 374 -5.64 -2.86 -38.49
C ALA A 374 -5.20 -1.39 -38.61
N GLU A 375 -5.92 -0.51 -37.91
CA GLU A 375 -5.56 0.90 -37.73
C GLU A 375 -4.23 1.06 -36.94
N PRO A 376 -3.47 2.16 -37.12
CA PRO A 376 -2.22 2.40 -36.40
C PRO A 376 -2.25 2.18 -34.87
N PRO A 377 -3.26 2.64 -34.10
CA PRO A 377 -3.35 2.35 -32.66
C PRO A 377 -3.55 0.86 -32.35
N ALA A 378 -4.35 0.16 -33.15
CA ALA A 378 -4.56 -1.28 -32.99
C ALA A 378 -3.26 -2.07 -33.23
N ARG A 379 -2.47 -1.66 -34.23
CA ARG A 379 -1.15 -2.27 -34.50
C ARG A 379 -0.18 -2.09 -33.33
N LEU A 380 -0.22 -0.96 -32.63
CA LEU A 380 0.61 -0.74 -31.45
C LEU A 380 0.28 -1.71 -30.31
N GLU A 381 -1.00 -1.98 -30.06
CA GLU A 381 -1.40 -2.95 -29.04
C GLU A 381 -1.12 -4.40 -29.45
N MET A 382 -1.21 -4.71 -30.74
CA MET A 382 -0.89 -6.05 -31.27
C MET A 382 0.60 -6.35 -31.31
N ALA A 383 1.44 -5.33 -31.52
CA ALA A 383 2.86 -5.48 -31.82
C ALA A 383 3.68 -6.29 -30.79
N PRO A 384 3.49 -6.16 -29.45
CA PRO A 384 4.25 -6.96 -28.50
C PRO A 384 3.93 -8.46 -28.61
N MET A 385 2.65 -8.81 -28.75
CA MET A 385 2.20 -10.20 -28.91
C MET A 385 2.64 -10.78 -30.25
N ALA A 386 2.57 -9.98 -31.32
CA ALA A 386 3.01 -10.38 -32.65
C ALA A 386 4.52 -10.61 -32.70
N ALA A 387 5.32 -9.70 -32.10
CA ALA A 387 6.76 -9.85 -32.00
C ALA A 387 7.15 -11.11 -31.21
N ASN A 388 6.44 -11.39 -30.11
CA ASN A 388 6.69 -12.59 -29.31
C ASN A 388 6.36 -13.87 -30.09
N ALA A 389 5.21 -13.91 -30.77
CA ALA A 389 4.84 -15.05 -31.62
C ALA A 389 5.87 -15.29 -32.74
N ALA A 390 6.28 -14.23 -33.45
CA ALA A 390 7.27 -14.32 -34.51
C ALA A 390 8.64 -14.80 -33.98
N TRP A 391 9.03 -14.37 -32.77
CA TRP A 391 10.24 -14.85 -32.12
C TRP A 391 10.19 -16.36 -31.83
N HIS A 392 9.10 -16.84 -31.24
CA HIS A 392 8.92 -18.27 -30.95
C HIS A 392 8.81 -19.14 -32.22
N MET A 393 8.26 -18.59 -33.31
CA MET A 393 8.22 -19.27 -34.62
C MET A 393 9.54 -19.19 -35.40
N GLY A 394 10.51 -18.40 -34.94
CA GLY A 394 11.78 -18.16 -35.64
C GLY A 394 11.65 -17.28 -36.90
N GLU A 395 10.54 -16.57 -37.06
CA GLU A 395 10.25 -15.67 -38.19
C GLU A 395 10.84 -14.27 -37.92
N TRP A 396 12.17 -14.16 -37.96
CA TRP A 396 12.91 -12.94 -37.57
C TRP A 396 12.58 -11.70 -38.40
N ASP A 397 12.29 -11.86 -39.70
CA ASP A 397 11.95 -10.74 -40.58
C ASP A 397 10.61 -10.10 -40.17
N GLN A 398 9.61 -10.93 -39.89
CA GLN A 398 8.30 -10.49 -39.40
C GLN A 398 8.42 -9.86 -38.00
N MET A 399 9.24 -10.45 -37.12
CA MET A 399 9.55 -9.85 -35.82
C MET A 399 10.13 -8.45 -35.97
N SER A 400 11.03 -8.23 -36.93
CA SER A 400 11.62 -6.90 -37.17
C SER A 400 10.59 -5.86 -37.60
N GLU A 401 9.61 -6.25 -38.42
CA GLU A 401 8.50 -5.37 -38.84
C GLU A 401 7.64 -4.97 -37.64
N TYR A 402 7.26 -5.93 -36.79
CA TYR A 402 6.43 -5.66 -35.61
C TYR A 402 7.17 -4.79 -34.59
N VAL A 403 8.44 -5.10 -34.32
CA VAL A 403 9.28 -4.34 -33.37
C VAL A 403 9.56 -2.93 -33.86
N SER A 404 9.60 -2.69 -35.18
CA SER A 404 9.78 -1.34 -35.73
C SER A 404 8.67 -0.37 -35.31
N ARG A 405 7.49 -0.88 -34.97
CA ARG A 405 6.33 -0.09 -34.51
C ARG A 405 6.31 0.15 -33.01
N LEU A 406 7.03 -0.66 -32.23
CA LEU A 406 7.11 -0.50 -30.78
C LEU A 406 7.94 0.73 -30.42
N ASP A 407 7.69 1.30 -29.24
CA ASP A 407 8.55 2.34 -28.67
C ASP A 407 9.97 1.80 -28.44
N ASP A 408 11.00 2.60 -28.68
CA ASP A 408 12.40 2.22 -28.49
C ASP A 408 12.97 2.62 -27.12
N GLY A 409 12.13 3.18 -26.26
CA GLY A 409 12.48 3.60 -24.90
C GLY A 409 13.39 4.83 -24.90
N ASP A 410 13.49 5.56 -26.01
CA ASP A 410 14.29 6.79 -26.10
C ASP A 410 13.50 7.97 -25.54
N GLU A 411 13.82 8.40 -24.32
CA GLU A 411 13.17 9.53 -23.65
C GLU A 411 13.28 10.86 -24.43
N ASN A 412 14.25 10.97 -25.35
CA ASN A 412 14.47 12.17 -26.16
C ASN A 412 13.57 12.24 -27.40
N LYS A 413 12.94 11.13 -27.81
CA LYS A 413 11.92 11.16 -28.86
C LYS A 413 10.61 11.54 -28.18
N LEU A 414 9.98 12.61 -28.67
CA LEU A 414 8.61 12.97 -28.26
C LEU A 414 7.76 11.70 -28.37
N ARG A 415 7.22 11.20 -27.24
CA ARG A 415 6.38 9.99 -27.21
C ARG A 415 5.32 10.11 -28.29
N SER A 416 5.55 9.49 -29.44
CA SER A 416 4.68 9.64 -30.60
C SER A 416 3.44 8.80 -30.32
N LEU A 417 2.38 9.49 -29.88
CA LEU A 417 1.16 8.94 -29.29
C LEU A 417 1.39 8.30 -27.92
N GLY A 418 0.54 8.70 -26.97
CA GLY A 418 0.59 8.23 -25.59
C GLY A 418 0.42 6.72 -25.50
N ASN A 419 1.54 6.01 -25.35
CA ASN A 419 1.57 4.66 -24.78
C ASN A 419 1.18 4.76 -23.29
N THR A 420 -0.10 4.94 -23.05
CA THR A 420 -0.77 4.55 -21.81
C THR A 420 -1.76 3.46 -22.18
N THR A 421 -1.28 2.31 -22.66
CA THR A 421 -2.05 1.11 -22.37
C THR A 421 -2.16 1.06 -20.85
N ALA A 422 -3.36 0.77 -20.34
CA ALA A 422 -3.64 0.76 -18.90
C ALA A 422 -2.76 -0.21 -18.08
N SER A 423 -1.88 -0.97 -18.75
CA SER A 423 -0.97 -1.95 -18.19
C SER A 423 0.48 -1.48 -18.01
N GLY A 424 0.91 -0.32 -18.52
CA GLY A 424 2.28 0.18 -18.32
C GLY A 424 3.41 -0.59 -19.03
N ASP A 425 3.14 -1.79 -19.59
CA ASP A 425 4.15 -2.73 -20.10
C ASP A 425 4.71 -2.42 -21.52
N GLY A 426 4.31 -1.32 -22.15
CA GLY A 426 4.56 -1.09 -23.59
C GLY A 426 6.00 -0.67 -23.94
N SER A 427 6.65 0.12 -23.08
CA SER A 427 7.94 0.77 -23.40
C SER A 427 9.13 -0.16 -23.19
N SER A 428 9.10 -1.00 -22.14
CA SER A 428 10.17 -1.97 -21.85
C SER A 428 10.27 -3.08 -22.91
N ASN A 429 9.14 -3.55 -23.45
CA ASN A 429 9.08 -4.61 -24.45
C ASN A 429 9.77 -4.23 -25.78
N GLY A 430 9.60 -2.99 -26.24
CA GLY A 430 10.17 -2.57 -27.51
C GLY A 430 11.70 -2.41 -27.48
N ALA A 431 12.27 -1.92 -26.38
CA ALA A 431 13.72 -1.91 -26.19
C ALA A 431 14.28 -3.34 -26.04
N PHE A 432 13.59 -4.21 -25.30
CA PHE A 432 13.97 -5.61 -25.13
C PHE A 432 14.04 -6.37 -26.46
N PHE A 433 12.99 -6.33 -27.29
CA PHE A 433 13.00 -7.05 -28.56
C PHE A 433 14.05 -6.54 -29.55
N ARG A 434 14.36 -5.23 -29.54
CA ARG A 434 15.45 -4.66 -30.32
C ARG A 434 16.81 -5.18 -29.87
N ALA A 435 17.03 -5.30 -28.56
CA ALA A 435 18.24 -5.92 -28.03
C ALA A 435 18.41 -7.34 -28.55
N VAL A 436 17.35 -8.16 -28.53
CA VAL A 436 17.37 -9.54 -29.07
C VAL A 436 17.71 -9.56 -30.56
N LEU A 437 17.07 -8.72 -31.37
CA LEU A 437 17.36 -8.61 -32.81
C LEU A 437 18.81 -8.15 -33.09
N SER A 438 19.34 -7.21 -32.30
CA SER A 438 20.73 -6.73 -32.43
C SER A 438 21.75 -7.81 -32.04
N VAL A 439 21.49 -8.61 -30.99
CA VAL A 439 22.33 -9.77 -30.65
C VAL A 439 22.36 -10.76 -31.81
N ARG A 440 21.20 -11.06 -32.40
CA ARG A 440 21.11 -11.97 -33.55
C ARG A 440 21.87 -11.45 -34.77
N CYS A 441 21.79 -10.15 -35.04
CA CYS A 441 22.52 -9.46 -36.11
C CYS A 441 24.03 -9.28 -35.82
N LYS A 442 24.54 -9.79 -34.69
CA LYS A 442 25.93 -9.62 -34.21
C LYS A 442 26.34 -8.16 -33.99
N LYS A 443 25.37 -7.27 -33.77
CA LYS A 443 25.58 -5.86 -33.43
C LYS A 443 25.59 -5.68 -31.92
N TYR A 444 26.65 -6.19 -31.29
CA TYR A 444 26.72 -6.31 -29.82
C TYR A 444 26.71 -4.97 -29.09
N GLU A 445 27.36 -3.94 -29.62
CA GLU A 445 27.35 -2.60 -29.00
C GLU A 445 25.96 -1.96 -29.04
N GLU A 446 25.24 -2.11 -30.15
CA GLU A 446 23.85 -1.64 -30.27
C GLU A 446 22.94 -2.41 -29.31
N ALA A 447 23.14 -3.73 -29.16
CA ALA A 447 22.40 -4.55 -28.22
C ALA A 447 22.58 -4.08 -26.76
N ARG A 448 23.81 -3.75 -26.34
CA ARG A 448 24.08 -3.23 -24.98
C ARG A 448 23.34 -1.93 -24.69
N VAL A 449 23.25 -1.03 -25.67
CA VAL A 449 22.50 0.22 -25.54
C VAL A 449 21.01 -0.06 -25.32
N TYR A 450 20.42 -0.98 -26.09
CA TYR A 450 19.02 -1.35 -25.92
C TYR A 450 18.74 -2.10 -24.61
N VAL A 451 19.66 -2.95 -24.13
CA VAL A 451 19.55 -3.58 -22.80
C VAL A 451 19.46 -2.53 -21.71
N GLU A 452 20.36 -1.54 -21.74
CA GLU A 452 20.39 -0.49 -20.72
C GLU A 452 19.15 0.42 -20.78
N ARG A 453 18.59 0.65 -21.98
CA ARG A 453 17.30 1.34 -22.13
C ARG A 453 16.16 0.53 -21.53
N ALA A 454 16.08 -0.76 -21.86
CA ALA A 454 15.06 -1.65 -21.31
C ALA A 454 15.13 -1.73 -19.77
N ARG A 455 16.34 -1.74 -19.19
CA ARG A 455 16.57 -1.70 -17.74
C ARG A 455 16.04 -0.41 -17.10
N ARG A 456 16.27 0.75 -17.72
CA ARG A 456 15.74 2.04 -17.24
C ARG A 456 14.21 2.10 -17.28
N CYS A 457 13.59 1.64 -18.37
CA CYS A 457 12.13 1.53 -18.46
C CYS A 457 11.58 0.58 -17.38
N LEU A 458 12.19 -0.59 -17.21
CA LEU A 458 11.75 -1.57 -16.23
C LEU A 458 11.95 -1.09 -14.78
N ALA A 459 12.94 -0.25 -14.50
CA ALA A 459 13.18 0.30 -13.16
C ALA A 459 12.02 1.21 -12.69
N THR A 460 11.42 1.98 -13.59
CA THR A 460 10.27 2.84 -13.25
C THR A 460 9.00 2.02 -12.99
N GLU A 461 8.82 0.90 -13.70
CA GLU A 461 7.73 -0.07 -13.50
C GLU A 461 7.92 -0.89 -12.22
N LEU A 462 9.15 -1.31 -11.91
CA LEU A 462 9.49 -2.20 -10.80
C LEU A 462 9.47 -1.50 -9.44
N ALA A 463 9.95 -0.25 -9.36
CA ALA A 463 10.06 0.51 -8.11
C ALA A 463 8.77 0.54 -7.26
N PRO A 464 7.58 0.84 -7.82
CA PRO A 464 6.35 0.83 -7.02
C PRO A 464 5.89 -0.59 -6.62
N LEU A 465 6.17 -1.62 -7.43
CA LEU A 465 5.68 -2.98 -7.18
C LEU A 465 6.47 -3.71 -6.09
N VAL A 466 7.80 -3.53 -6.07
CA VAL A 466 8.69 -4.17 -5.08
C VAL A 466 8.39 -3.67 -3.67
N LEU A 467 7.97 -2.41 -3.53
CA LEU A 467 7.57 -1.84 -2.23
C LEU A 467 6.31 -2.48 -1.66
N GLU A 468 5.48 -3.11 -2.49
CA GLU A 468 4.24 -3.75 -2.06
C GLU A 468 4.41 -5.23 -1.78
N SER A 469 4.94 -5.98 -2.76
CA SER A 469 5.17 -7.42 -2.61
C SER A 469 6.12 -7.93 -3.68
N TYR A 470 7.02 -8.82 -3.27
CA TYR A 470 7.88 -9.55 -4.20
C TYR A 470 7.07 -10.37 -5.22
N GLU A 471 5.94 -10.95 -4.83
CA GLU A 471 5.11 -11.77 -5.72
C GLU A 471 4.54 -10.95 -6.89
N ARG A 472 4.17 -9.68 -6.64
CA ARG A 472 3.68 -8.76 -7.67
C ARG A 472 4.78 -8.31 -8.60
N ALA A 473 5.98 -8.10 -8.06
CA ALA A 473 7.15 -7.73 -8.83
C ALA A 473 7.77 -8.92 -9.59
N TYR A 474 7.30 -10.16 -9.37
CA TYR A 474 7.97 -11.37 -9.83
C TYR A 474 8.14 -11.41 -11.36
N ASN A 475 7.11 -11.09 -12.14
CA ASN A 475 7.19 -11.09 -13.60
C ASN A 475 8.22 -10.06 -14.11
N ASN A 476 8.29 -8.89 -13.47
CA ASN A 476 9.29 -7.88 -13.79
C ASN A 476 10.69 -8.33 -13.36
N MET A 477 10.83 -9.06 -12.25
CA MET A 477 12.10 -9.67 -11.84
C MET A 477 12.59 -10.73 -12.83
N VAL A 478 11.70 -11.53 -13.41
CA VAL A 478 12.04 -12.45 -14.51
C VAL A 478 12.54 -11.67 -15.72
N ARG A 479 11.91 -10.55 -16.07
CA ARG A 479 12.40 -9.69 -17.16
C ARG A 479 13.77 -9.08 -16.89
N VAL A 480 14.04 -8.66 -15.64
CA VAL A 480 15.39 -8.21 -15.23
C VAL A 480 16.39 -9.33 -15.44
N GLN A 481 16.05 -10.56 -15.06
CA GLN A 481 16.91 -11.72 -15.26
C GLN A 481 17.18 -11.98 -16.75
N GLN A 482 16.15 -11.93 -17.60
CA GLN A 482 16.30 -12.08 -19.06
C GLN A 482 17.23 -11.02 -19.67
N LEU A 483 17.20 -9.77 -19.17
CA LEU A 483 18.12 -8.72 -19.60
C LEU A 483 19.57 -9.01 -19.20
N SER A 484 19.80 -9.49 -17.98
CA SER A 484 21.13 -9.92 -17.54
C SER A 484 21.64 -11.14 -18.32
N GLU A 485 20.77 -12.10 -18.61
CA GLU A 485 21.12 -13.25 -19.47
C GLU A 485 21.46 -12.80 -20.89
N LEU A 486 20.80 -11.77 -21.41
CA LEU A 486 21.13 -11.21 -22.73
C LEU A 486 22.52 -10.54 -22.76
N GLU A 487 22.94 -9.88 -21.69
CA GLU A 487 24.33 -9.38 -21.54
C GLU A 487 25.34 -10.53 -21.51
N GLU A 488 25.02 -11.60 -20.78
CA GLU A 488 25.85 -12.79 -20.72
C GLU A 488 25.93 -13.52 -22.07
N VAL A 489 24.86 -13.50 -22.88
CA VAL A 489 24.89 -14.00 -24.26
C VAL A 489 25.82 -13.17 -25.14
N ILE A 490 25.81 -11.83 -24.98
CA ILE A 490 26.76 -10.94 -25.69
C ILE A 490 28.19 -11.29 -25.30
N ASP A 491 28.46 -11.44 -24.00
CA ASP A 491 29.77 -11.85 -23.50
C ASP A 491 30.16 -13.23 -24.05
N TYR A 492 29.25 -14.21 -23.99
CA TYR A 492 29.46 -15.56 -24.49
C TYR A 492 29.86 -15.57 -25.98
N CYS A 493 29.20 -14.74 -26.80
CA CYS A 493 29.42 -14.66 -28.24
C CYS A 493 30.68 -13.86 -28.63
N THR A 494 31.18 -13.00 -27.75
CA THR A 494 32.37 -12.16 -27.99
C THR A 494 33.66 -12.77 -27.44
N LEU A 495 33.58 -13.86 -26.66
CA LEU A 495 34.74 -14.57 -26.16
C LEU A 495 35.61 -15.14 -27.30
N PRO A 496 36.95 -15.05 -27.22
CA PRO A 496 37.85 -15.60 -28.23
C PRO A 496 37.58 -17.09 -28.50
N MET A 497 37.61 -17.47 -29.78
CA MET A 497 37.68 -18.86 -30.20
C MET A 497 39.08 -19.40 -29.83
N GLU A 498 39.16 -20.66 -29.38
CA GLU A 498 40.44 -21.38 -29.17
C GLU A 498 41.33 -20.91 -27.99
N SER A 499 40.74 -20.36 -26.92
CA SER A 499 41.45 -20.15 -25.65
C SER A 499 40.87 -21.05 -24.55
N PRO A 500 41.70 -21.84 -23.83
CA PRO A 500 41.22 -22.70 -22.74
C PRO A 500 40.56 -21.90 -21.61
N ILE A 501 40.97 -20.64 -21.42
CA ILE A 501 40.36 -19.71 -20.45
C ILE A 501 38.96 -19.28 -20.93
N ALA A 502 38.80 -19.03 -22.24
CA ALA A 502 37.51 -18.68 -22.81
C ALA A 502 36.53 -19.86 -22.77
N ASP A 503 37.01 -21.09 -22.95
CA ASP A 503 36.18 -22.30 -22.83
C ASP A 503 35.72 -22.55 -21.40
N GLY A 504 36.59 -22.36 -20.41
CA GLY A 504 36.20 -22.41 -18.99
C GLY A 504 35.13 -21.36 -18.64
N ARG A 505 35.23 -20.13 -19.19
CA ARG A 505 34.20 -19.10 -19.00
C ARG A 505 32.88 -19.45 -19.71
N ARG A 506 32.92 -20.04 -20.91
CA ARG A 506 31.72 -20.53 -21.61
C ARG A 506 31.00 -21.63 -20.82
N GLU A 507 31.75 -22.54 -20.21
CA GLU A 507 31.19 -23.58 -19.35
C GLU A 507 30.58 -23.01 -18.06
N LEU A 508 31.27 -22.06 -17.41
CA LEU A 508 30.74 -21.38 -16.23
C LEU A 508 29.41 -20.68 -16.53
N ILE A 509 29.32 -19.93 -17.64
CA ILE A 509 28.09 -19.24 -18.05
C ILE A 509 26.95 -20.25 -18.27
N ARG A 510 27.21 -21.37 -18.97
CA ARG A 510 26.20 -22.43 -19.18
C ARG A 510 25.72 -23.05 -17.85
N ASN A 511 26.63 -23.29 -16.93
CA ASN A 511 26.28 -23.82 -15.60
C ASN A 511 25.46 -22.81 -14.79
N MET A 512 25.81 -21.52 -14.84
CA MET A 512 25.05 -20.46 -14.19
C MET A 512 23.63 -20.36 -14.75
N TRP A 513 23.43 -20.43 -16.07
CA TRP A 513 22.10 -20.45 -16.68
C TRP A 513 21.27 -21.65 -16.21
N ASN A 514 21.86 -22.85 -16.20
CA ASN A 514 21.18 -24.06 -15.72
C ASN A 514 20.74 -23.96 -14.25
N GLU A 515 21.61 -23.42 -13.38
CA GLU A 515 21.27 -23.26 -11.96
C GLU A 515 20.22 -22.18 -11.73
N ARG A 516 20.28 -21.06 -12.47
CA ARG A 516 19.26 -20.01 -12.37
C ARG A 516 17.88 -20.49 -12.78
N ILE A 517 17.77 -21.26 -13.86
CA ILE A 517 16.49 -21.82 -14.32
C ILE A 517 15.89 -22.75 -13.26
N LYS A 518 16.71 -23.48 -12.48
CA LYS A 518 16.20 -24.31 -11.37
C LYS A 518 15.64 -23.48 -10.21
N GLY A 519 16.15 -22.26 -10.04
CA GLY A 519 15.75 -21.34 -8.96
C GLY A 519 14.48 -20.53 -9.26
N THR A 520 14.01 -20.52 -10.50
CA THR A 520 12.79 -19.78 -10.86
C THR A 520 11.53 -20.55 -10.44
N LYS A 521 10.47 -19.80 -10.12
CA LYS A 521 9.13 -20.34 -9.89
C LYS A 521 8.70 -21.12 -11.14
N ARG A 522 8.19 -22.33 -10.94
CA ARG A 522 7.64 -23.18 -12.01
C ARG A 522 6.38 -22.53 -12.58
N ASN A 523 6.55 -21.68 -13.58
CA ASN A 523 5.48 -21.00 -14.29
C ASN A 523 5.71 -21.14 -15.79
N VAL A 524 4.63 -21.16 -16.58
CA VAL A 524 4.65 -21.42 -18.03
C VAL A 524 5.40 -20.32 -18.80
N GLU A 525 5.49 -19.11 -18.25
CA GLU A 525 6.24 -18.01 -18.87
C GLU A 525 7.76 -18.09 -18.66
N VAL A 526 8.24 -18.99 -17.80
CA VAL A 526 9.65 -19.10 -17.39
C VAL A 526 10.29 -20.43 -17.84
N ILE A 527 9.48 -21.42 -18.19
CA ILE A 527 9.89 -22.74 -18.71
C ILE A 527 9.63 -22.74 -20.21
#